data_AF-A0A443RUB2-F1
#
_entry.id   AF-A0A443RUB2-F1
#
_cell.length_a   1.000
_cell.length_b   1.000
_cell.length_c   1.000
_cell.angle_alpha   90.00
_cell.angle_beta   90.00
_cell.angle_gamma   90.00
#
_symmetry.space_group_name_H-M   'P 1'
#
loop_
_entity.id
_entity.type
_entity.pdbx_description
1 polymer ?
#
loop_
_entity_poly.entity_id
_entity_poly.type
_entity_poly.pdbx_seq_one_letter_code
_entity_poly.pdbx_strand_id
1 'polypeptide(L)'
;MHSELAIKIGAVAICRFFDFANAGDCNGYASLFAPHLSYIMKNTNLTASQMCGILMGKKCLSYPPSKYETWKIPLPPQFASKQIKQATSVRKSNVRILHLSDFHFDPLYQPGAVTDCPQKICCREMSKGKGTAGYWGHTTNCDAPLHLLKNLVNHLNTSHATDYDLLFWTGDNNPHDDWMTTADSIVFTSTMTSNLIKKHLSNEKIVFPILGNHEGMPANQLISILRLTMF
;
A
#
# COMPACT_ATOMS: atom_id res chain seq x y z
N MET A 1 -24.93 -2.73 -17.43
CA MET A 1 -24.95 -3.61 -16.24
C MET A 1 -24.44 -5.02 -16.48
N HIS A 2 -24.55 -5.60 -17.69
CA HIS A 2 -24.10 -6.98 -17.94
C HIS A 2 -22.58 -7.23 -17.83
N SER A 3 -21.72 -6.20 -17.80
CA SER A 3 -20.26 -6.36 -17.79
C SER A 3 -19.67 -6.70 -16.42
N GLU A 4 -20.11 -6.06 -15.33
CA GLU A 4 -19.47 -6.20 -14.01
C GLU A 4 -19.80 -7.53 -13.33
N LEU A 5 -21.06 -7.96 -13.42
CA LEU A 5 -21.47 -9.25 -12.88
C LEU A 5 -20.73 -10.40 -13.60
N ALA A 6 -20.57 -10.31 -14.93
CA ALA A 6 -19.82 -11.28 -15.70
C ALA A 6 -18.32 -11.29 -15.33
N ILE A 7 -17.70 -10.11 -15.17
CA ILE A 7 -16.31 -9.99 -14.70
C ILE A 7 -16.15 -10.62 -13.32
N LYS A 8 -17.06 -10.32 -12.38
CA LYS A 8 -17.02 -10.87 -11.03
C LYS A 8 -17.14 -12.41 -11.04
N ILE A 9 -18.13 -12.96 -11.75
CA ILE A 9 -18.31 -14.42 -11.84
C ILE A 9 -17.08 -15.09 -12.46
N GLY A 10 -16.56 -14.54 -13.57
CA GLY A 10 -15.37 -15.06 -14.23
C GLY A 10 -14.13 -15.00 -13.32
N ALA A 11 -13.91 -13.88 -12.63
CA ALA A 11 -12.77 -13.71 -11.73
C ALA A 11 -12.83 -14.69 -10.54
N VAL A 12 -14.00 -14.89 -9.93
CA VAL A 12 -14.18 -15.88 -8.85
C VAL A 12 -13.91 -17.29 -9.36
N ALA A 13 -14.41 -17.64 -10.55
CA ALA A 13 -14.20 -18.96 -11.12
C ALA A 13 -12.71 -19.24 -11.39
N ILE A 14 -12.00 -18.28 -12.00
CA ILE A 14 -10.56 -18.38 -12.27
C ILE A 14 -9.76 -18.48 -10.96
N CYS A 15 -10.06 -17.61 -9.99
CA CYS A 15 -9.36 -17.58 -8.70
C CYS A 15 -9.46 -18.93 -7.96
N ARG A 16 -10.65 -19.53 -7.95
CA ARG A 16 -10.88 -20.85 -7.34
C ARG A 16 -10.28 -22.00 -8.13
N PHE A 17 -10.36 -21.95 -9.47
CA PHE A 17 -9.81 -23.00 -10.33
C PHE A 17 -8.29 -23.14 -10.18
N PHE A 18 -7.59 -22.02 -10.03
CA PHE A 18 -6.13 -22.00 -9.85
C PHE A 18 -5.68 -21.93 -8.38
N ASP A 19 -6.61 -22.00 -7.42
CA ASP A 19 -6.34 -21.93 -5.98
C ASP A 19 -5.46 -20.72 -5.59
N PHE A 20 -5.76 -19.55 -6.15
CA PHE A 20 -4.98 -18.34 -5.86
C PHE A 20 -5.24 -17.77 -4.47
N ALA A 21 -6.44 -18.00 -3.93
CA ALA A 21 -6.85 -17.59 -2.60
C ALA A 21 -8.06 -18.41 -2.17
N ASN A 22 -8.41 -18.35 -0.88
CA ASN A 22 -9.61 -19.00 -0.39
C ASN A 22 -10.89 -18.39 -0.99
N ALA A 23 -12.01 -19.10 -0.84
CA ALA A 23 -13.28 -18.73 -1.45
C ALA A 23 -13.81 -17.34 -1.02
N GLY A 24 -13.52 -16.88 0.20
CA GLY A 24 -13.89 -15.56 0.70
C GLY A 24 -13.08 -14.46 0.02
N ASP A 25 -11.76 -14.61 0.03
CA ASP A 25 -10.82 -13.65 -0.57
C ASP A 25 -11.07 -13.52 -2.09
N CYS A 26 -11.28 -14.63 -2.81
CA CYS A 26 -11.64 -14.58 -4.23
C CYS A 26 -12.90 -13.74 -4.50
N ASN A 27 -13.92 -13.86 -3.66
CA ASN A 27 -15.14 -13.06 -3.79
C ASN A 27 -14.91 -11.58 -3.47
N GLY A 28 -14.10 -11.31 -2.44
CA GLY A 28 -13.72 -9.97 -2.02
C GLY A 28 -12.97 -9.23 -3.13
N TYR A 29 -11.86 -9.80 -3.60
CA TYR A 29 -11.09 -9.28 -4.73
C TYR A 29 -11.95 -9.06 -5.97
N ALA A 30 -12.75 -10.05 -6.37
CA ALA A 30 -13.60 -9.91 -7.55
C ALA A 30 -14.65 -8.80 -7.39
N SER A 31 -15.18 -8.58 -6.17
CA SER A 31 -16.14 -7.50 -5.91
C SER A 31 -15.50 -6.12 -5.98
N LEU A 32 -14.29 -5.99 -5.44
CA LEU A 32 -13.55 -4.73 -5.40
C LEU A 32 -13.02 -4.33 -6.77
N PHE A 33 -12.46 -5.27 -7.53
CA PHE A 33 -11.81 -4.97 -8.81
C PHE A 33 -12.75 -4.96 -10.02
N ALA A 34 -13.90 -5.65 -9.99
CA ALA A 34 -14.80 -5.73 -11.15
C ALA A 34 -15.26 -4.37 -11.69
N PRO A 35 -15.64 -3.37 -10.87
CA PRO A 35 -15.97 -2.03 -11.36
C PRO A 35 -14.80 -1.32 -12.05
N HIS A 36 -13.58 -1.49 -11.53
CA HIS A 36 -12.36 -0.91 -12.10
C HIS A 36 -12.02 -1.55 -13.45
N LEU A 37 -12.10 -2.88 -13.56
CA LEU A 37 -11.90 -3.58 -14.83
C LEU A 37 -12.97 -3.21 -15.85
N SER A 38 -14.23 -3.12 -15.44
CA SER A 38 -15.34 -2.62 -16.26
C SER A 38 -15.08 -1.21 -16.78
N TYR A 39 -14.55 -0.32 -15.94
CA TYR A 39 -14.17 1.03 -16.34
C TYR A 39 -13.04 1.03 -17.36
N ILE A 40 -11.95 0.28 -17.12
CA ILE A 40 -10.81 0.21 -18.05
C ILE A 40 -11.28 -0.34 -19.40
N MET A 41 -12.06 -1.42 -19.42
CA MET A 41 -12.59 -2.02 -20.65
C MET A 41 -13.47 -1.06 -21.45
N LYS A 42 -14.24 -0.18 -20.80
CA LYS A 42 -15.11 0.81 -21.45
C LYS A 42 -14.37 2.04 -21.96
N ASN A 43 -13.28 2.42 -21.30
CA ASN A 43 -12.57 3.69 -21.55
C ASN A 43 -11.22 3.51 -22.25
N THR A 44 -10.87 2.27 -22.64
CA THR A 44 -9.65 1.97 -23.38
C THR A 44 -9.97 1.05 -24.55
N ASN A 45 -9.10 1.02 -25.55
CA ASN A 45 -9.19 0.10 -26.68
C ASN A 45 -8.10 -0.98 -26.56
N LEU A 46 -8.05 -1.63 -25.39
CA LEU A 46 -7.09 -2.69 -25.10
C LEU A 46 -7.56 -4.01 -25.71
N THR A 47 -6.64 -4.72 -26.36
CA THR A 47 -6.89 -6.10 -26.79
C THR A 47 -6.94 -7.05 -25.59
N ALA A 48 -7.54 -8.24 -25.76
CA ALA A 48 -7.57 -9.26 -24.71
C ALA A 48 -6.16 -9.65 -24.22
N SER A 49 -5.18 -9.71 -25.13
CA SER A 49 -3.78 -10.00 -24.78
C SER A 49 -3.14 -8.88 -23.95
N GLN A 50 -3.39 -7.61 -24.31
CA GLN A 50 -2.92 -6.46 -23.52
C GLN A 50 -3.58 -6.39 -22.14
N MET A 51 -4.90 -6.63 -22.06
CA MET A 51 -5.60 -6.72 -20.78
C MET A 51 -5.02 -7.85 -19.91
N CYS A 52 -4.76 -9.02 -20.50
CA CYS A 52 -4.12 -10.15 -19.82
C CYS A 52 -2.71 -9.77 -19.33
N GLY A 53 -1.92 -9.04 -20.12
CA GLY A 53 -0.59 -8.55 -19.71
C GLY A 53 -0.65 -7.53 -18.57
N ILE A 54 -1.64 -6.64 -18.54
CA ILE A 54 -1.85 -5.71 -17.42
C ILE A 54 -2.16 -6.47 -16.13
N LEU A 55 -2.94 -7.56 -16.21
CA LEU A 55 -3.39 -8.30 -15.03
C LEU A 55 -2.39 -9.36 -14.55
N MET A 56 -1.71 -10.04 -15.47
CA MET A 56 -0.89 -11.22 -15.20
C MET A 56 0.58 -11.06 -15.64
N GLY A 57 0.95 -9.87 -16.12
CA GLY A 57 2.30 -9.53 -16.55
C GLY A 57 2.81 -10.46 -17.66
N LYS A 58 4.05 -10.92 -17.48
CA LYS A 58 4.76 -11.73 -18.48
C LYS A 58 4.13 -13.11 -18.75
N LYS A 59 3.17 -13.56 -17.94
CA LYS A 59 2.43 -14.80 -18.18
C LYS A 59 1.56 -14.75 -19.44
N CYS A 60 1.13 -13.55 -19.86
CA CYS A 60 0.34 -13.37 -21.08
C CYS A 60 1.12 -12.71 -22.21
N LEU A 61 2.14 -11.90 -21.89
CA LEU A 61 2.90 -11.11 -22.85
C LEU A 61 4.39 -11.12 -22.54
N SER A 62 5.19 -11.77 -23.39
CA SER A 62 6.64 -11.92 -23.18
C SER A 62 7.44 -10.61 -23.33
N TYR A 63 6.87 -9.61 -24.01
CA TYR A 63 7.41 -8.26 -24.16
C TYR A 63 6.27 -7.24 -23.96
N PRO A 64 6.51 -6.10 -23.31
CA PRO A 64 5.49 -5.06 -23.14
C PRO A 64 5.13 -4.47 -24.52
N PRO A 65 3.91 -4.69 -25.07
CA PRO A 65 3.56 -4.32 -26.43
C PRO A 65 2.41 -3.31 -26.44
N SER A 66 2.31 -2.46 -25.42
CA SER A 66 1.24 -1.47 -25.32
C SER A 66 1.82 -0.05 -25.37
N LYS A 67 1.15 0.83 -26.13
CA LYS A 67 1.42 2.28 -26.16
C LYS A 67 1.32 2.93 -24.77
N TYR A 68 0.79 2.21 -23.78
CA TYR A 68 0.62 2.68 -22.41
C TYR A 68 1.85 2.42 -21.53
N GLU A 69 2.76 1.55 -21.96
CA GLU A 69 3.96 1.19 -21.18
C GLU A 69 5.23 1.89 -21.67
N THR A 70 5.20 2.52 -22.85
CA THR A 70 6.34 3.27 -23.40
C THR A 70 5.93 4.69 -23.76
N TRP A 71 6.54 5.66 -23.10
CA TRP A 71 6.33 7.09 -23.33
C TRP A 71 7.64 7.84 -23.12
N LYS A 72 7.75 9.03 -23.69
CA LYS A 72 8.93 9.90 -23.56
C LYS A 72 8.53 11.17 -22.83
N ILE A 73 9.31 11.56 -21.83
CA ILE A 73 9.23 12.88 -21.22
C ILE A 73 10.18 13.79 -21.99
N PRO A 74 9.69 14.83 -22.68
CA PRO A 74 10.58 15.82 -23.26
C PRO A 74 11.32 16.54 -22.12
N LEU A 75 12.64 16.42 -22.11
CA LEU A 75 13.45 17.21 -21.18
C LEU A 75 13.51 18.66 -21.68
N PRO A 76 13.49 19.66 -20.78
CA PRO A 76 13.73 21.03 -21.18
C PRO A 76 15.09 21.15 -21.87
N PRO A 77 15.28 22.14 -22.77
CA PRO A 77 16.57 22.40 -23.38
C PRO A 77 17.65 22.48 -22.31
N GLN A 78 18.79 21.86 -22.57
CA GLN A 78 19.90 21.84 -21.63
C GLN A 78 20.38 23.28 -21.45
N PHE A 79 19.98 23.94 -20.35
CA PHE A 79 20.57 25.22 -19.99
C PHE A 79 22.07 24.99 -19.84
N ALA A 80 22.88 25.83 -20.49
CA ALA A 80 24.33 25.79 -20.32
C ALA A 80 24.60 25.73 -18.82
N SER A 81 25.16 24.60 -18.37
CA SER A 81 25.49 24.40 -16.97
C SER A 81 26.42 25.54 -16.59
N LYS A 82 25.92 26.56 -15.90
CA LYS A 82 26.78 27.39 -15.09
C LYS A 82 27.42 26.40 -14.15
N GLN A 83 28.71 26.14 -14.31
CA GLN A 83 29.47 25.31 -13.40
C GLN A 83 29.07 25.75 -11.99
N ILE A 84 28.31 24.90 -11.30
CA ILE A 84 27.92 25.15 -9.94
C ILE A 84 29.24 25.08 -9.21
N LYS A 85 29.81 26.24 -8.85
CA LYS A 85 31.00 26.28 -8.00
C LYS A 85 30.65 25.46 -6.78
N GLN A 86 31.35 24.34 -6.59
CA GLN A 86 31.19 23.51 -5.41
C GLN A 86 31.23 24.45 -4.20
N ALA A 87 30.15 24.49 -3.44
CA ALA A 87 30.04 25.37 -2.29
C ALA A 87 31.19 25.03 -1.34
N THR A 88 32.19 25.92 -1.27
CA THR A 88 33.44 25.71 -0.52
C THR A 88 33.23 25.76 1.00
N SER A 89 32.04 26.14 1.46
CA SER A 89 31.67 26.14 2.88
C SER A 89 30.26 25.62 3.08
N VAL A 90 30.01 24.34 2.76
CA VAL A 90 28.90 23.65 3.41
C VAL A 90 29.29 23.53 4.88
N ARG A 91 28.61 24.29 5.74
CA ARG A 91 28.65 24.07 7.19
C ARG A 91 28.37 22.58 7.39
N LYS A 92 29.35 21.79 7.86
CA LYS A 92 29.22 20.35 8.14
C LYS A 92 28.25 20.15 9.33
N SER A 93 26.98 20.49 9.17
CA SER A 93 25.92 19.92 9.98
C SER A 93 25.52 18.63 9.30
N ASN A 94 25.85 17.50 9.92
CA ASN A 94 25.34 16.21 9.46
C ASN A 94 23.82 16.23 9.67
N VAL A 95 23.06 16.35 8.58
CA VAL A 95 21.60 16.21 8.63
C VAL A 95 21.28 14.75 8.84
N ARG A 96 20.52 14.45 9.88
CA ARG A 96 20.05 13.08 10.18
C ARG A 96 18.57 12.96 9.81
N ILE A 97 18.22 11.88 9.12
CA ILE A 97 16.87 11.65 8.61
C ILE A 97 16.33 10.38 9.27
N LEU A 98 15.19 10.50 9.94
CA LEU A 98 14.40 9.35 10.37
C LEU A 98 13.54 8.90 9.19
N HIS A 99 13.68 7.65 8.75
CA HIS A 99 12.88 7.08 7.66
C HIS A 99 12.00 5.96 8.22
N LEU A 100 10.68 6.14 8.11
CA LEU A 100 9.66 5.18 8.47
C LEU A 100 8.88 4.75 7.22
N SER A 101 8.52 3.48 7.14
CA SER A 101 7.80 2.91 6.00
C SER A 101 7.04 1.66 6.45
N ASP A 102 6.03 1.26 5.67
CA ASP A 102 5.40 -0.07 5.74
C ASP A 102 4.90 -0.40 7.15
N PHE A 103 4.16 0.55 7.76
CA PHE A 103 3.60 0.35 9.09
C PHE A 103 2.63 -0.82 9.14
N HIS A 104 1.86 -1.04 8.05
CA HIS A 104 0.82 -2.04 7.92
C HIS A 104 0.06 -2.26 9.24
N PHE A 105 -0.59 -1.21 9.70
CA PHE A 105 -1.37 -1.26 10.92
C PHE A 105 -2.61 -2.10 10.69
N ASP A 106 -2.71 -3.26 11.36
CA ASP A 106 -3.92 -4.08 11.41
C ASP A 106 -4.77 -3.75 12.65
N PRO A 107 -5.92 -3.09 12.48
CA PRO A 107 -6.84 -2.82 13.59
C PRO A 107 -7.46 -4.08 14.19
N LEU A 108 -7.40 -5.21 13.48
CA LEU A 108 -8.02 -6.48 13.85
C LEU A 108 -7.02 -7.49 14.44
N TYR A 109 -5.74 -7.13 14.54
CA TYR A 109 -4.73 -8.01 15.12
C TYR A 109 -5.07 -8.31 16.59
N GLN A 110 -5.10 -9.59 16.92
CA GLN A 110 -5.46 -10.11 18.24
C GLN A 110 -4.35 -11.04 18.77
N PRO A 111 -3.65 -10.66 19.86
CA PRO A 111 -2.74 -11.57 20.54
C PRO A 111 -3.42 -12.89 20.91
N GLY A 112 -2.73 -14.01 20.72
CA GLY A 112 -3.26 -15.34 20.96
C GLY A 112 -4.05 -15.93 19.79
N ALA A 113 -4.38 -15.15 18.76
CA ALA A 113 -5.09 -15.64 17.58
C ALA A 113 -4.24 -16.62 16.74
N VAL A 114 -4.90 -17.32 15.83
CA VAL A 114 -4.25 -18.25 14.88
C VAL A 114 -3.29 -17.51 13.96
N THR A 115 -2.10 -18.08 13.74
CA THR A 115 -1.05 -17.51 12.88
C THR A 115 -0.89 -18.23 11.54
N ASP A 116 -1.36 -19.47 11.45
CA ASP A 116 -1.37 -20.29 10.25
C ASP A 116 -2.81 -20.53 9.83
N CYS A 117 -3.27 -19.75 8.85
CA CYS A 117 -4.64 -19.75 8.35
C CYS A 117 -4.63 -19.72 6.80
N PRO A 118 -5.73 -20.11 6.13
CA PRO A 118 -5.82 -20.14 4.67
C PRO A 118 -6.05 -18.76 4.03
N GLN A 119 -6.22 -17.70 4.81
CA GLN A 119 -6.29 -16.32 4.34
C GLN A 119 -4.91 -15.75 4.07
N LYS A 120 -4.84 -14.71 3.23
CA LYS A 120 -3.59 -13.96 3.01
C LYS A 120 -3.06 -13.33 4.31
N ILE A 121 -3.95 -12.93 5.23
CA ILE A 121 -3.56 -12.47 6.57
C ILE A 121 -4.32 -13.21 7.68
N CYS A 122 -3.61 -13.51 8.75
CA CYS A 122 -4.01 -14.23 9.95
C CYS A 122 -3.90 -13.30 11.17
N CYS A 123 -3.71 -13.86 12.36
CA CYS A 123 -3.59 -13.14 13.64
C CYS A 123 -4.81 -12.30 14.01
N ARG A 124 -5.99 -12.62 13.47
CA ARG A 124 -7.26 -11.96 13.80
C ARG A 124 -8.15 -12.93 14.56
N GLU A 125 -9.10 -12.42 15.34
CA GLU A 125 -10.03 -13.26 16.12
C GLU A 125 -10.77 -14.30 15.27
N MET A 126 -11.10 -13.95 14.03
CA MET A 126 -11.83 -14.81 13.10
C MET A 126 -10.94 -15.81 12.33
N SER A 127 -9.61 -15.74 12.49
CA SER A 127 -8.67 -16.65 11.83
C SER A 127 -8.83 -18.08 12.37
N LYS A 128 -8.93 -19.06 11.46
CA LYS A 128 -9.08 -20.48 11.80
C LYS A 128 -7.87 -21.26 11.28
N GLY A 129 -7.31 -22.12 12.12
CA GLY A 129 -6.10 -22.87 11.81
C GLY A 129 -5.27 -23.14 13.05
N LYS A 130 -3.94 -23.04 12.92
CA LYS A 130 -2.98 -23.40 13.98
C LYS A 130 -2.09 -22.23 14.41
N GLY A 131 -1.38 -22.42 15.52
CA GLY A 131 -0.44 -21.44 16.04
C GLY A 131 -1.08 -20.39 16.95
N THR A 132 -0.26 -19.49 17.45
CA THR A 132 -0.64 -18.52 18.48
C THR A 132 0.14 -17.23 18.27
N ALA A 133 -0.58 -16.15 17.98
CA ALA A 133 -0.03 -14.86 17.66
C ALA A 133 0.62 -14.25 18.91
N GLY A 134 1.84 -13.73 18.77
CA GLY A 134 2.53 -13.06 19.86
C GLY A 134 1.83 -11.76 20.24
N TYR A 135 2.15 -11.23 21.41
CA TYR A 135 1.69 -9.89 21.79
C TYR A 135 2.18 -8.87 20.77
N TRP A 136 3.49 -8.75 20.55
CA TRP A 136 4.08 -7.71 19.69
C TRP A 136 3.89 -7.91 18.19
N GLY A 137 3.47 -9.09 17.73
CA GLY A 137 3.42 -9.44 16.32
C GLY A 137 3.70 -10.92 16.10
N HIS A 138 3.68 -11.32 14.84
CA HIS A 138 4.09 -12.65 14.39
C HIS A 138 4.84 -12.53 13.06
N THR A 139 5.76 -13.45 12.78
CA THR A 139 6.73 -13.33 11.68
C THR A 139 6.17 -13.65 10.29
N THR A 140 5.01 -14.29 10.20
CA THR A 140 4.45 -14.78 8.93
C THR A 140 2.95 -14.51 8.86
N ASN A 141 2.48 -14.06 7.69
CA ASN A 141 1.07 -13.87 7.35
C ASN A 141 0.28 -12.99 8.35
N CYS A 142 0.92 -12.04 9.01
CA CYS A 142 0.26 -11.12 9.94
C CYS A 142 0.84 -9.72 9.81
N ASP A 143 0.00 -8.72 10.04
CA ASP A 143 0.37 -7.31 10.03
C ASP A 143 0.51 -6.76 11.47
N ALA A 144 0.89 -5.49 11.60
CA ALA A 144 1.32 -4.93 12.88
C ALA A 144 0.14 -4.49 13.77
N PRO A 145 0.12 -4.88 15.07
CA PRO A 145 -0.88 -4.36 15.99
C PRO A 145 -0.61 -2.92 16.43
N LEU A 146 -1.66 -2.22 16.86
CA LEU A 146 -1.57 -0.82 17.31
C LEU A 146 -0.54 -0.60 18.44
N HIS A 147 -0.42 -1.54 19.38
CA HIS A 147 0.52 -1.37 20.49
C HIS A 147 1.98 -1.48 20.07
N LEU A 148 2.30 -2.22 18.99
CA LEU A 148 3.64 -2.20 18.40
C LEU A 148 3.95 -0.81 17.83
N LEU A 149 3.03 -0.22 17.07
CA LEU A 149 3.17 1.13 16.54
C LEU A 149 3.34 2.17 17.65
N LYS A 150 2.50 2.11 18.68
CA LYS A 150 2.61 2.98 19.86
C LYS A 150 3.96 2.83 20.56
N ASN A 151 4.45 1.59 20.70
CA ASN A 151 5.76 1.34 21.31
C ASN A 151 6.89 1.95 20.47
N LEU A 152 6.87 1.77 19.16
CA LEU A 152 7.84 2.36 18.22
C LEU A 152 7.90 3.88 18.34
N VAL A 153 6.76 4.57 18.17
CA VAL A 153 6.75 6.05 18.20
C VAL A 153 7.09 6.59 19.59
N ASN A 154 6.71 5.89 20.67
CA ASN A 154 7.10 6.27 22.02
C ASN A 154 8.61 6.11 22.22
N HIS A 155 9.19 4.99 21.81
CA HIS A 155 10.62 4.74 21.94
C HIS A 155 11.45 5.77 21.17
N LEU A 156 11.06 6.07 19.93
CA LEU A 156 11.70 7.09 19.11
C LEU A 156 11.59 8.49 19.76
N ASN A 157 10.43 8.84 20.30
CA ASN A 157 10.25 10.12 20.99
C ASN A 157 11.07 10.21 22.30
N THR A 158 11.17 9.13 23.08
CA THR A 158 11.91 9.18 24.35
C THR A 158 13.41 9.05 24.20
N SER A 159 13.88 8.30 23.20
CA SER A 159 15.29 7.91 23.07
C SER A 159 16.01 8.63 21.93
N HIS A 160 15.27 9.13 20.93
CA HIS A 160 15.84 9.63 19.67
C HIS A 160 15.22 10.94 19.18
N ALA A 161 14.41 11.65 19.97
CA ALA A 161 13.75 12.89 19.52
C ALA A 161 14.72 13.99 19.03
N THR A 162 15.94 14.02 19.57
CA THR A 162 16.98 14.97 19.17
C THR A 162 17.98 14.40 18.15
N ASP A 163 17.82 13.13 17.76
CA ASP A 163 18.78 12.45 16.87
C ASP A 163 18.51 12.68 15.38
N TYR A 164 17.38 13.25 15.00
CA TYR A 164 17.03 13.50 13.60
C TYR A 164 16.50 14.93 13.40
N ASP A 165 16.72 15.46 12.20
CA ASP A 165 16.31 16.81 11.80
C ASP A 165 15.05 16.78 10.93
N LEU A 166 14.88 15.71 10.16
CA LEU A 166 13.80 15.50 9.19
C LEU A 166 13.23 14.09 9.30
N LEU A 167 11.97 13.93 8.93
CA LEU A 167 11.28 12.64 8.91
C LEU A 167 10.73 12.35 7.51
N PHE A 168 11.11 11.22 6.93
CA PHE A 168 10.47 10.65 5.74
C PHE A 168 9.55 9.52 6.17
N TRP A 169 8.30 9.57 5.71
CA TRP A 169 7.31 8.53 5.96
C TRP A 169 6.75 8.06 4.62
N THR A 170 7.15 6.87 4.17
CA THR A 170 6.91 6.40 2.80
C THR A 170 5.65 5.57 2.60
N GLY A 171 4.65 5.71 3.47
CA GLY A 171 3.32 5.13 3.28
C GLY A 171 3.21 3.67 3.72
N ASP A 172 2.25 2.96 3.11
CA ASP A 172 1.86 1.58 3.42
C ASP A 172 1.44 1.40 4.89
N ASN A 173 0.39 2.13 5.24
CA ASN A 173 -0.20 2.11 6.59
C ASN A 173 -1.28 1.06 6.74
N ASN A 174 -1.89 0.67 5.63
CA ASN A 174 -3.02 -0.24 5.57
C ASN A 174 -2.56 -1.69 5.63
N PRO A 175 -3.32 -2.59 6.29
CA PRO A 175 -2.97 -3.99 6.32
C PRO A 175 -3.21 -4.64 4.94
N HIS A 176 -2.66 -5.82 4.74
CA HIS A 176 -2.76 -6.63 3.53
C HIS A 176 -4.11 -7.36 3.39
N ASP A 177 -5.19 -6.79 3.92
CA ASP A 177 -6.56 -7.31 3.83
C ASP A 177 -7.33 -6.84 2.59
N ASP A 178 -6.59 -6.69 1.49
CA ASP A 178 -7.00 -6.07 0.23
C ASP A 178 -8.33 -6.59 -0.36
N TRP A 179 -8.76 -7.80 0.03
CA TRP A 179 -10.01 -8.41 -0.43
C TRP A 179 -11.25 -7.83 0.25
N MET A 180 -11.09 -7.20 1.41
CA MET A 180 -12.18 -6.65 2.22
C MET A 180 -12.00 -5.19 2.63
N THR A 181 -10.93 -4.54 2.16
CA THR A 181 -10.65 -3.12 2.42
C THR A 181 -11.77 -2.20 1.91
N THR A 182 -12.09 -1.18 2.70
CA THR A 182 -13.03 -0.10 2.37
C THR A 182 -12.35 1.27 2.43
N ALA A 183 -12.95 2.30 1.82
CA ALA A 183 -12.40 3.66 1.85
C ALA A 183 -12.31 4.17 3.30
N ASP A 184 -13.32 3.87 4.12
CA ASP A 184 -13.33 4.22 5.54
C ASP A 184 -12.22 3.53 6.32
N SER A 185 -11.96 2.24 6.03
CA SER A 185 -10.84 1.52 6.67
C SER A 185 -9.49 2.15 6.31
N ILE A 186 -9.31 2.61 5.07
CA ILE A 186 -8.07 3.28 4.61
C ILE A 186 -7.88 4.62 5.28
N VAL A 187 -8.94 5.42 5.32
CA VAL A 187 -8.92 6.73 5.99
C VAL A 187 -8.64 6.52 7.48
N PHE A 188 -9.25 5.51 8.11
CA PHE A 188 -9.06 5.22 9.53
C PHE A 188 -7.61 4.87 9.87
N THR A 189 -7.00 3.86 9.23
CA THR A 189 -5.62 3.41 9.50
C THR A 189 -4.60 4.53 9.20
N SER A 190 -4.80 5.28 8.10
CA SER A 190 -3.93 6.40 7.71
C SER A 190 -4.05 7.56 8.69
N THR A 191 -5.26 7.86 9.16
CA THR A 191 -5.51 8.89 10.19
C THR A 191 -4.90 8.49 11.52
N MET A 192 -5.02 7.22 11.92
CA MET A 192 -4.40 6.71 13.15
C MET A 192 -2.88 6.80 13.09
N THR A 193 -2.26 6.37 11.99
CA THR A 193 -0.81 6.40 11.80
C THR A 193 -0.27 7.83 11.74
N SER A 194 -0.91 8.71 10.95
CA SER A 194 -0.54 10.13 10.89
C SER A 194 -0.68 10.83 12.24
N ASN A 195 -1.72 10.52 13.02
CA ASN A 195 -1.88 11.07 14.37
C ASN A 195 -0.78 10.59 15.33
N LEU A 196 -0.35 9.33 15.25
CA LEU A 196 0.77 8.84 16.05
C LEU A 196 2.07 9.56 15.71
N ILE A 197 2.39 9.72 14.43
CA ILE A 197 3.58 10.44 13.96
C ILE A 197 3.52 11.91 14.37
N LYS A 198 2.39 12.59 14.11
CA LYS A 198 2.19 13.99 14.47
C LYS A 198 2.31 14.24 15.96
N LYS A 199 1.77 13.34 16.79
CA LYS A 199 1.80 13.51 18.24
C LYS A 199 3.20 13.30 18.83
N HIS A 200 3.97 12.35 18.32
CA HIS A 200 5.19 11.90 19.00
C HIS A 200 6.48 12.31 18.27
N LEU A 201 6.46 12.46 16.95
CA LEU A 201 7.69 12.54 16.15
C LEU A 201 7.85 13.85 15.36
N SER A 202 6.80 14.67 15.27
CA SER A 202 6.82 15.89 14.44
C SER A 202 7.13 17.18 15.20
N ASN A 203 7.39 17.14 16.51
CA ASN A 203 7.65 18.35 17.28
C ASN A 203 8.92 19.06 16.77
N GLU A 204 8.77 20.25 16.22
CA GLU A 204 9.86 21.04 15.60
C GLU A 204 10.56 20.35 14.40
N LYS A 205 9.96 19.31 13.82
CA LYS A 205 10.52 18.56 12.67
C LYS A 205 9.64 18.73 11.45
N ILE A 206 10.27 18.73 10.27
CA ILE A 206 9.55 18.65 9.00
C ILE A 206 9.30 17.17 8.68
N VAL A 207 8.05 16.84 8.36
CA VAL A 207 7.61 15.50 7.96
C VAL A 207 7.28 15.51 6.47
N PHE A 208 7.86 14.58 5.71
CA PHE A 208 7.56 14.35 4.30
C PHE A 208 6.80 13.02 4.17
N PRO A 209 5.46 13.05 4.09
CA PRO A 209 4.67 11.88 3.82
C PRO A 209 4.65 11.56 2.31
N ILE A 210 4.71 10.27 1.98
CA ILE A 210 4.53 9.73 0.63
C ILE A 210 3.45 8.65 0.71
N LEU A 211 2.59 8.58 -0.31
CA LEU A 211 1.59 7.52 -0.42
C LEU A 211 2.24 6.24 -0.90
N GLY A 212 1.98 5.15 -0.19
CA GLY A 212 2.31 3.80 -0.61
C GLY A 212 1.21 3.24 -1.52
N ASN A 213 1.40 2.01 -1.96
CA ASN A 213 0.45 1.35 -2.87
C ASN A 213 -0.77 0.80 -2.13
N HIS A 214 -0.68 0.55 -0.81
CA HIS A 214 -1.80 0.11 0.02
C HIS A 214 -2.74 1.24 0.47
N GLU A 215 -2.42 2.51 0.18
CA GLU A 215 -3.35 3.63 0.40
C GLU A 215 -4.45 3.75 -0.69
N GLY A 216 -4.33 2.99 -1.79
CA GLY A 216 -5.34 2.93 -2.85
C GLY A 216 -6.52 2.01 -2.50
N MET A 217 -7.71 2.34 -3.01
CA MET A 217 -8.87 1.44 -2.97
C MET A 217 -9.40 1.17 -4.39
N PRO A 218 -9.38 -0.08 -4.86
CA PRO A 218 -8.64 -1.23 -4.32
C PRO A 218 -7.12 -0.99 -4.25
N ALA A 219 -6.36 -1.84 -3.55
CA ALA A 219 -4.91 -1.69 -3.43
C ALA A 219 -4.25 -1.48 -4.81
N ASN A 220 -3.24 -0.61 -4.87
CA ASN A 220 -2.55 -0.13 -6.07
C ASN A 220 -3.39 0.80 -6.99
N GLN A 221 -4.68 1.04 -6.70
CA GLN A 221 -5.54 1.93 -7.49
C GLN A 221 -5.59 3.33 -6.85
N LEU A 222 -4.60 4.17 -7.16
CA LEU A 222 -4.50 5.55 -6.61
C LEU A 222 -5.42 6.56 -7.30
N ILE A 223 -6.10 6.18 -8.40
CA ILE A 223 -7.04 7.03 -9.14
C ILE A 223 -8.24 7.44 -8.27
N SER A 224 -8.64 6.57 -7.33
CA SER A 224 -9.77 6.78 -6.42
C SER A 224 -9.51 7.89 -5.40
N ILE A 225 -8.26 8.09 -5.00
CA ILE A 225 -7.84 9.10 -4.00
C ILE A 225 -7.94 10.51 -4.59
N LEU A 226 -7.60 10.67 -5.87
CA LEU A 226 -7.63 11.97 -6.55
C LEU A 226 -9.04 12.56 -6.68
N ARG A 227 -10.10 11.75 -6.53
CA ARG A 227 -11.49 12.24 -6.48
C ARG A 227 -11.94 12.65 -5.08
N LEU A 228 -11.26 12.20 -4.02
CA LEU A 228 -11.62 12.51 -2.63
C LEU A 228 -11.07 13.87 -2.14
N THR A 229 -10.17 14.50 -2.90
CA THR A 229 -9.61 15.83 -2.59
C THR A 229 -10.10 16.96 -3.50
N MET A 230 -11.22 16.77 -4.21
CA MET A 230 -11.84 17.79 -5.07
C MET A 230 -13.22 18.28 -4.59
N PHE A 231 -13.46 18.24 -3.27
CA PHE A 231 -14.54 18.99 -2.62
C PHE A 231 -14.01 19.70 -1.38
#